data_AF-A0A928DYL6-F1
#
_entry.id   AF-A0A928DYL6-F1
#
_cell.length_a   1.000
_cell.length_b   1.000
_cell.length_c   1.000
_cell.angle_alpha   90.00
_cell.angle_beta   90.00
_cell.angle_gamma   90.00
#
_symmetry.space_group_name_H-M   'P 1'
#
loop_
_entity.id
_entity.type
_entity.pdbx_description
1 polymer ?
#
loop_
_entity_poly.entity_id
_entity_poly.type
_entity_poly.pdbx_seq_one_letter_code
_entity_poly.pdbx_strand_id
1 'polypeptide(L)'
;MFCVLAAGLFLTGCGENGVREIMNVSYDPTREFYEDYNQKFVEHWAASNNGEKISVDQSNGGSGSQAKKVAEGLEADVVTLALGYDIDLIGESIPGALSENWVNNFENSSCPYVSTIVFLVKKGNPKNLKDWNDLAQPGIAVITPNPRTSGGARWNYLAAWGWQVVQSGPP
;
A
#
# COMPACT_ATOMS: atom_id res chain seq x y z
N MET A 1 7.24 6.04 6.15
CA MET A 1 6.01 6.81 5.88
C MET A 1 5.14 5.90 5.02
N PHE A 2 3.99 5.45 5.53
CA PHE A 2 3.40 4.15 5.18
C PHE A 2 2.02 4.29 4.55
N CYS A 3 1.79 3.63 3.42
CA CYS A 3 0.56 3.72 2.64
C CYS A 3 0.36 5.07 1.98
N VAL A 4 0.24 5.04 0.66
CA VAL A 4 0.05 6.24 -0.11
C VAL A 4 -1.12 6.05 -1.08
N LEU A 5 -2.01 7.02 -1.08
CA LEU A 5 -3.21 7.08 -1.91
C LEU A 5 -2.92 8.02 -3.08
N ALA A 6 -2.89 7.50 -4.29
CA ALA A 6 -2.97 8.34 -5.48
C ALA A 6 -4.28 8.05 -6.19
N ALA A 7 -5.12 9.09 -6.28
CA ALA A 7 -6.37 9.07 -7.02
C ALA A 7 -6.15 9.87 -8.31
N GLY A 8 -6.22 9.20 -9.46
CA GLY A 8 -6.36 9.84 -10.76
C GLY A 8 -7.81 9.67 -11.20
N LEU A 9 -8.66 10.68 -11.03
CA LEU A 9 -10.02 10.63 -11.56
C LEU A 9 -9.98 10.79 -13.09
N PHE A 10 -9.86 9.69 -13.82
CA PHE A 10 -10.28 9.63 -15.22
C PHE A 10 -11.74 9.17 -15.28
N LEU A 11 -12.64 10.16 -15.29
CA LEU A 11 -14.09 9.97 -15.31
C LEU A 11 -14.59 9.53 -16.69
N THR A 12 -14.38 8.28 -17.09
CA THR A 12 -15.06 7.70 -18.26
C THR A 12 -15.38 6.22 -18.06
N GLY A 13 -16.46 5.94 -17.32
CA GLY A 13 -17.03 4.60 -17.21
C GLY A 13 -18.47 4.65 -16.69
N CYS A 14 -19.45 4.77 -17.59
CA CYS A 14 -20.83 4.43 -17.25
C CYS A 14 -20.94 2.90 -17.32
N GLY A 15 -20.99 2.22 -16.18
CA GLY A 15 -21.24 0.78 -16.14
C GLY A 15 -22.63 0.44 -16.68
N GLU A 16 -22.75 -0.76 -17.25
CA GLU A 16 -24.04 -1.35 -17.64
C GLU A 16 -24.94 -1.34 -16.40
N ASN A 17 -26.09 -0.63 -16.46
CA ASN A 17 -27.07 -0.38 -15.38
C ASN A 17 -26.94 0.92 -14.57
N GLY A 18 -26.04 1.84 -14.93
CA GLY A 18 -25.92 3.14 -14.25
C GLY A 18 -25.27 3.06 -12.86
N VAL A 19 -24.57 1.95 -12.59
CA VAL A 19 -23.65 1.80 -11.46
C VAL A 19 -22.25 2.13 -11.99
N ARG A 20 -21.54 3.02 -11.30
CA ARG A 20 -20.14 3.34 -11.62
C ARG A 20 -19.22 2.40 -10.86
N GLU A 21 -18.35 1.69 -11.58
CA GLU A 21 -17.39 0.77 -10.99
C GLU A 21 -16.09 1.50 -10.69
N ILE A 22 -15.46 1.16 -9.56
CA ILE A 22 -14.17 1.70 -9.12
C ILE A 22 -13.26 0.52 -8.80
N MET A 23 -12.10 0.45 -9.44
CA MET A 23 -11.05 -0.53 -9.14
C MET A 23 -9.99 0.09 -8.23
N ASN A 24 -9.90 -0.39 -6.99
CA ASN A 24 -8.80 -0.09 -6.07
C ASN A 24 -7.69 -1.15 -6.18
N VAL A 25 -6.56 -0.79 -6.76
CA VAL A 25 -5.36 -1.64 -6.76
C VAL A 25 -4.53 -1.35 -5.50
N SER A 26 -4.57 -2.28 -4.56
CA SER A 26 -4.02 -2.13 -3.20
C SER A 26 -2.89 -3.14 -2.89
N TYR A 27 -2.20 -2.93 -1.76
CA TYR A 27 -1.17 -3.84 -1.27
C TYR A 27 -1.75 -4.95 -0.37
N ASP A 28 -0.96 -6.00 -0.11
CA ASP A 28 -1.46 -7.30 0.37
C ASP A 28 -2.22 -7.31 1.72
N PRO A 29 -1.78 -6.61 2.78
CA PRO A 29 -2.38 -6.68 4.11
C PRO A 29 -3.64 -5.83 4.31
N THR A 30 -4.15 -5.15 3.28
CA THR A 30 -5.29 -4.22 3.40
C THR A 30 -6.63 -4.82 2.99
N ARG A 31 -6.68 -6.14 2.74
CA ARG A 31 -7.87 -6.86 2.25
C ARG A 31 -9.07 -6.61 3.15
N GLU A 32 -8.93 -6.90 4.43
CA GLU A 32 -10.01 -6.81 5.42
C GLU A 32 -10.39 -5.35 5.70
N PHE A 33 -9.41 -4.43 5.64
CA PHE A 33 -9.67 -3.00 5.79
C PHE A 33 -10.57 -2.49 4.66
N TYR A 34 -10.24 -2.80 3.41
CA TYR A 34 -11.00 -2.32 2.27
C TYR A 34 -12.30 -3.11 2.06
N GLU A 35 -12.42 -4.36 2.51
CA GLU A 35 -13.73 -5.03 2.58
C GLU A 35 -14.73 -4.22 3.42
N ASP A 36 -14.34 -3.80 4.62
CA ASP A 36 -15.20 -3.00 5.51
C ASP A 36 -15.32 -1.54 5.03
N TYR A 37 -14.22 -0.91 4.63
CA TYR A 37 -14.22 0.48 4.19
C TYR A 37 -15.02 0.68 2.90
N ASN A 38 -14.91 -0.22 1.92
CA ASN A 38 -15.63 -0.10 0.65
C ASN A 38 -17.14 -0.15 0.87
N GLN A 39 -17.64 -1.05 1.73
CA GLN A 39 -19.07 -1.10 2.06
C GLN A 39 -19.55 0.26 2.61
N LYS A 40 -18.82 0.79 3.60
CA LYS A 40 -19.13 2.09 4.21
C LYS A 40 -19.05 3.24 3.21
N PHE A 41 -18.07 3.22 2.31
CA PHE A 41 -17.88 4.24 1.29
C PHE A 41 -19.01 4.23 0.25
N VAL A 42 -19.45 3.06 -0.21
CA VAL A 42 -20.59 2.91 -1.13
C VAL A 42 -21.87 3.47 -0.51
N GLU A 43 -22.15 3.11 0.75
CA GLU A 43 -23.32 3.61 1.49
C GLU A 43 -23.25 5.14 1.66
N HIS A 44 -22.08 5.66 2.04
CA HIS A 44 -21.84 7.09 2.18
C HIS A 44 -21.99 7.83 0.85
N TRP A 45 -21.44 7.30 -0.24
CA TRP A 45 -21.51 7.91 -1.56
C TRP A 45 -22.95 8.08 -2.03
N ALA A 46 -23.77 7.03 -1.92
CA ALA A 46 -25.17 7.10 -2.31
C ALA A 46 -25.94 8.14 -1.47
N ALA A 47 -25.67 8.22 -0.16
CA ALA A 47 -26.29 9.21 0.73
C ALA A 47 -25.87 10.65 0.39
N SER A 48 -24.63 10.85 -0.07
CA SER A 48 -24.06 12.17 -0.35
C SER A 48 -24.23 12.64 -1.80
N ASN A 49 -24.51 11.74 -2.75
CA ASN A 49 -24.55 12.04 -4.18
C ASN A 49 -25.90 11.69 -4.82
N ASN A 50 -27.00 12.14 -4.21
CA ASN A 50 -28.36 12.01 -4.74
C ASN A 50 -28.76 10.57 -5.14
N GLY A 51 -28.25 9.56 -4.42
CA GLY A 51 -28.50 8.16 -4.71
C GLY A 51 -27.73 7.58 -5.89
N GLU A 52 -26.67 8.25 -6.37
CA GLU A 52 -25.73 7.66 -7.34
C GLU A 52 -25.18 6.35 -6.78
N LYS A 53 -25.18 5.31 -7.63
CA LYS A 53 -24.71 3.99 -7.26
C LYS A 53 -23.28 3.80 -7.74
N ILE A 54 -22.43 3.36 -6.82
CA ILE A 54 -21.08 2.93 -7.12
C ILE A 54 -20.86 1.48 -6.65
N SER A 55 -19.95 0.78 -7.29
CA SER A 55 -19.33 -0.44 -6.78
C SER A 55 -17.83 -0.21 -6.65
N VAL A 56 -17.22 -0.79 -5.62
CA VAL A 56 -15.77 -0.69 -5.41
C VAL A 56 -15.19 -2.09 -5.30
N ASP A 57 -14.44 -2.49 -6.32
CA ASP A 57 -13.68 -3.72 -6.33
C ASP A 57 -12.25 -3.47 -5.86
N GLN A 58 -11.60 -4.52 -5.35
CA GLN A 58 -10.22 -4.44 -4.89
C GLN A 58 -9.35 -5.56 -5.43
N SER A 59 -8.09 -5.23 -5.71
CA SER A 59 -7.03 -6.17 -6.03
C SER A 59 -5.89 -6.01 -5.02
N ASN A 60 -5.50 -7.09 -4.34
CA ASN A 60 -4.42 -7.04 -3.34
C ASN A 60 -3.26 -7.97 -3.71
N GLY A 61 -2.05 -7.50 -3.48
CA GLY A 61 -0.83 -8.29 -3.62
C GLY A 61 0.42 -7.51 -3.19
N GLY A 62 1.61 -8.03 -3.50
CA GLY A 62 2.85 -7.29 -3.23
C GLY A 62 2.83 -5.91 -3.92
N SER A 63 3.06 -4.84 -3.15
CA SER A 63 2.95 -3.45 -3.62
C SER A 63 3.68 -3.17 -4.94
N GLY A 64 4.93 -3.63 -5.09
CA GLY A 64 5.67 -3.49 -6.35
C GLY A 64 5.11 -4.33 -7.49
N SER A 65 4.52 -5.50 -7.19
CA SER A 65 3.83 -6.31 -8.20
C SER A 65 2.53 -5.65 -8.67
N GLN A 66 1.79 -5.03 -7.76
CA GLN A 66 0.56 -4.32 -8.09
C GLN A 66 0.84 -3.06 -8.91
N ALA A 67 1.84 -2.26 -8.52
CA ALA A 67 2.31 -1.14 -9.34
C ALA A 67 2.71 -1.57 -10.75
N LYS A 68 3.47 -2.67 -10.85
CA LYS A 68 3.85 -3.24 -12.15
C LYS A 68 2.65 -3.65 -13.00
N LYS A 69 1.63 -4.30 -12.41
CA LYS A 69 0.41 -4.67 -13.15
C LYS A 69 -0.30 -3.44 -13.71
N VAL A 70 -0.40 -2.36 -12.92
CA VAL A 70 -1.00 -1.10 -13.38
C VAL A 70 -0.19 -0.51 -14.52
N ALA A 71 1.14 -0.41 -14.36
CA ALA A 71 2.05 0.05 -15.41
C ALA A 71 1.97 -0.81 -16.70
N GLU A 72 1.62 -2.09 -16.59
CA GLU A 72 1.44 -3.03 -17.70
C GLU A 72 0.01 -3.06 -18.27
N GLY A 73 -0.89 -2.19 -17.78
CA GLY A 73 -2.23 -1.99 -18.36
C GLY A 73 -3.40 -2.54 -17.55
N LEU A 74 -3.20 -2.95 -16.29
CA LEU A 74 -4.33 -3.14 -15.36
C LEU A 74 -4.97 -1.78 -15.09
N GLU A 75 -6.22 -1.60 -15.52
CA GLU A 75 -6.98 -0.37 -15.29
C GLU A 75 -7.30 -0.24 -13.79
N ALA A 76 -6.85 0.85 -13.19
CA ALA A 76 -7.07 1.19 -11.80
C ALA A 76 -7.53 2.65 -11.72
N ASP A 77 -8.64 2.89 -11.04
CA ASP A 77 -9.12 4.26 -10.77
C ASP A 77 -8.33 4.88 -9.61
N VAL A 78 -7.97 4.04 -8.63
CA VAL A 78 -7.25 4.45 -7.43
C VAL A 78 -6.20 3.40 -7.10
N VAL A 79 -5.03 3.87 -6.69
CA VAL A 79 -3.98 3.00 -6.15
C VAL A 79 -3.72 3.34 -4.68
N THR A 80 -3.68 2.30 -3.86
CA THR A 80 -3.44 2.38 -2.41
C THR A 80 -2.26 1.49 -2.06
N LEU A 81 -1.05 2.00 -2.27
CA LEU A 81 0.17 1.18 -2.27
C LEU A 81 1.01 1.41 -1.02
N ALA A 82 1.96 0.51 -0.75
CA ALA A 82 2.67 0.49 0.53
C ALA A 82 3.68 1.63 0.72
N LEU A 83 4.14 2.28 -0.36
CA LEU A 83 5.15 3.33 -0.35
C LEU A 83 5.11 4.17 -1.64
N GLY A 84 5.50 5.45 -1.53
CA GLY A 84 5.40 6.42 -2.63
C GLY A 84 6.17 6.03 -3.90
N TYR A 85 7.33 5.40 -3.76
CA TYR A 85 8.12 4.94 -4.91
C TYR A 85 7.36 3.98 -5.84
N ASP A 86 6.44 3.16 -5.33
CA ASP A 86 5.62 2.29 -6.20
C ASP A 86 4.56 3.08 -6.98
N ILE A 87 4.12 4.23 -6.46
CA ILE A 87 3.19 5.14 -7.13
C ILE A 87 3.93 5.98 -8.15
N ASP A 88 5.12 6.50 -7.81
CA ASP A 88 5.97 7.21 -8.76
C ASP A 88 6.26 6.37 -10.00
N LEU A 89 6.53 5.06 -9.83
CA LEU A 89 6.69 4.12 -10.94
C LEU A 89 5.49 4.09 -11.89
N ILE A 90 4.26 4.20 -11.38
CA ILE A 90 3.05 4.24 -12.20
C ILE A 90 3.01 5.56 -12.99
N GLY A 91 3.26 6.69 -12.33
CA GLY A 91 3.30 8.00 -12.98
C GLY A 91 4.38 8.12 -14.05
N GLU A 92 5.54 7.50 -13.82
CA GLU A 92 6.63 7.40 -14.81
C GLU A 92 6.26 6.51 -16.00
N SER A 93 5.47 5.46 -15.77
CA SER A 93 5.12 4.47 -16.80
C SER A 93 3.91 4.89 -17.65
N ILE A 94 2.98 5.66 -17.09
CA ILE A 94 1.72 6.04 -17.74
C ILE A 94 1.61 7.58 -17.75
N PRO A 95 1.95 8.24 -18.88
CA PRO A 95 1.89 9.69 -18.97
C PRO A 95 0.51 10.24 -18.61
N GLY A 96 0.46 11.17 -17.66
CA GLY A 96 -0.77 11.82 -17.21
C GLY A 96 -1.62 10.99 -16.24
N ALA A 97 -1.20 9.79 -15.84
CA ALA A 97 -1.93 9.00 -14.83
C ALA A 97 -1.94 9.68 -13.45
N LEU A 98 -0.89 10.43 -13.13
CA LEU A 98 -0.73 11.15 -11.86
C LEU A 98 -0.45 12.63 -12.12
N SER A 99 -0.87 13.50 -11.22
CA SER A 99 -0.40 14.89 -11.21
C SER A 99 1.09 14.94 -10.84
N GLU A 100 1.83 15.93 -11.36
CA GLU A 100 3.28 16.06 -11.08
C GLU A 100 3.62 16.12 -9.58
N ASN A 101 2.70 16.67 -8.77
CA ASN A 101 2.84 16.78 -7.33
C ASN A 101 1.82 15.91 -6.58
N TRP A 102 1.52 14.71 -7.09
CA TRP A 102 0.48 13.83 -6.55
C TRP A 102 0.64 13.58 -5.04
N VAL A 103 1.89 13.55 -4.56
CA VAL A 103 2.22 13.37 -3.13
C VAL A 103 1.62 14.48 -2.26
N ASN A 104 1.33 15.65 -2.82
CA ASN A 104 0.74 16.79 -2.10
C ASN A 104 -0.74 17.01 -2.43
N ASN A 105 -1.39 16.12 -3.20
CA ASN A 105 -2.82 16.25 -3.52
C ASN A 105 -3.70 16.09 -2.26
N PHE A 106 -3.23 15.34 -1.27
CA PHE A 106 -3.90 15.13 0.01
C PHE A 106 -2.95 15.40 1.18
N GLU A 107 -3.53 15.61 2.36
CA GLU A 107 -2.77 15.82 3.58
C GLU A 107 -1.79 14.68 3.88
N ASN A 108 -0.78 14.97 4.70
CA ASN A 108 0.21 14.00 5.16
C ASN A 108 0.96 13.30 4.02
N SER A 109 1.30 14.01 2.94
CA SER A 109 1.95 13.41 1.77
C SER A 109 1.13 12.28 1.13
N SER A 110 -0.19 12.48 1.04
CA SER A 110 -1.15 11.49 0.55
C SER A 110 -1.15 10.16 1.33
N CYS A 111 -0.80 10.22 2.61
CA CYS A 111 -0.68 9.08 3.51
C CYS A 111 -1.72 9.20 4.65
N PRO A 112 -2.95 8.68 4.45
CA PRO A 112 -4.06 8.89 5.40
C PRO A 112 -3.90 8.12 6.73
N TYR A 113 -3.01 7.14 6.78
CA TYR A 113 -2.67 6.39 7.99
C TYR A 113 -1.20 5.98 7.93
N VAL A 114 -0.60 5.62 9.07
CA VAL A 114 0.77 5.09 9.12
C VAL A 114 0.85 3.78 9.88
N SER A 115 1.94 3.05 9.71
CA SER A 115 2.22 1.80 10.44
C SER A 115 3.69 1.77 10.89
N THR A 116 4.18 0.63 11.35
CA THR A 116 5.60 0.40 11.67
C THR A 116 5.96 -1.08 11.55
N ILE A 117 7.25 -1.39 11.59
CA ILE A 117 7.76 -2.77 11.56
C ILE A 117 7.98 -3.26 12.99
N VAL A 118 7.40 -4.41 13.32
CA VAL A 118 7.53 -5.08 14.61
C VAL A 118 7.86 -6.56 14.41
N PHE A 119 8.37 -7.22 15.46
CA PHE A 119 8.56 -8.66 15.44
C PHE A 119 7.34 -9.37 16.01
N LEU A 120 6.77 -10.28 15.21
CA LEU A 120 5.82 -11.25 15.71
C LEU A 120 6.55 -12.54 16.07
N VAL A 121 6.46 -12.96 17.33
CA VAL A 121 7.15 -14.15 17.85
C VAL A 121 6.15 -15.20 18.35
N LYS A 122 6.59 -16.46 18.42
CA LYS A 122 5.79 -17.55 19.01
C LYS A 122 5.52 -17.27 20.50
N LYS A 123 4.41 -17.82 21.00
CA LYS A 123 3.99 -17.72 22.40
C LYS A 123 5.14 -18.02 23.36
N GLY A 124 5.31 -17.16 24.37
CA GLY A 124 6.37 -17.26 25.38
C GLY A 124 7.74 -16.77 24.94
N ASN A 125 7.89 -16.31 23.68
CA ASN A 125 9.16 -15.84 23.11
C ASN A 125 10.33 -16.82 23.40
N PRO A 126 10.28 -18.07 22.89
CA PRO A 126 11.23 -19.12 23.28
C PRO A 126 12.68 -18.84 22.85
N LYS A 127 12.89 -17.87 21.94
CA LYS A 127 14.20 -17.41 21.48
C LYS A 127 14.62 -16.10 22.14
N ASN A 128 13.81 -15.58 23.07
CA ASN A 128 14.05 -14.34 23.81
C ASN A 128 14.43 -13.16 22.91
N LEU A 129 13.79 -13.03 21.75
CA LEU A 129 14.04 -11.96 20.79
C LEU A 129 13.48 -10.65 21.32
N LYS A 130 14.29 -9.60 21.40
CA LYS A 130 13.92 -8.29 21.93
C LYS A 130 14.27 -7.15 20.99
N ASP A 131 15.35 -7.29 20.22
CA ASP A 131 15.82 -6.22 19.33
C ASP A 131 16.47 -6.80 18.05
N TRP A 132 16.81 -5.92 17.09
CA TRP A 132 17.28 -6.29 15.75
C TRP A 132 18.55 -7.14 15.74
N ASN A 133 19.47 -6.94 16.70
CA ASN A 133 20.68 -7.75 16.82
C ASN A 133 20.39 -9.22 17.14
N ASP A 134 19.26 -9.52 17.80
CA ASP A 134 18.88 -10.89 18.11
C ASP A 134 18.53 -11.69 16.84
N LEU A 135 18.09 -11.01 15.78
CA LEU A 135 17.74 -11.64 14.51
C LEU A 135 18.95 -12.24 13.77
N ALA A 136 20.16 -11.75 14.06
CA ALA A 136 21.40 -12.22 13.43
C ALA A 136 22.04 -13.41 14.18
N GLN A 137 21.48 -13.83 15.31
CA GLN A 137 22.05 -14.91 16.11
C GLN A 137 21.96 -16.27 15.38
N PRO A 138 22.96 -17.16 15.55
CA PRO A 138 22.90 -18.52 15.00
C PRO A 138 21.65 -19.28 15.47
N GLY A 139 20.99 -19.98 14.54
CA GLY A 139 19.80 -20.78 14.84
C GLY A 139 18.50 -19.97 14.97
N ILE A 140 18.51 -18.69 14.60
CA ILE A 140 17.31 -17.88 14.37
C ILE A 140 16.93 -17.95 12.89
N ALA A 141 15.67 -18.30 12.62
CA ALA A 141 15.10 -18.29 11.29
C ALA A 141 14.11 -17.12 11.17
N VAL A 142 14.45 -16.15 10.33
CA VAL A 142 13.63 -14.96 10.08
C VAL A 142 12.76 -15.19 8.85
N ILE A 143 11.47 -14.89 8.96
CA ILE A 143 10.54 -14.89 7.83
C ILE A 143 10.27 -13.43 7.45
N THR A 144 10.63 -13.07 6.23
CA THR A 144 10.38 -11.74 5.66
C THR A 144 10.02 -11.89 4.18
N PRO A 145 9.11 -11.08 3.61
CA PRO A 145 8.73 -11.20 2.21
C PRO A 145 9.86 -10.80 1.24
N ASN A 146 9.62 -10.98 -0.07
CA ASN A 146 10.59 -10.65 -1.11
C ASN A 146 10.60 -9.13 -1.43
N PRO A 147 11.73 -8.42 -1.29
CA PRO A 147 11.82 -6.97 -1.55
C PRO A 147 11.64 -6.58 -3.02
N ARG A 148 11.74 -7.53 -3.96
CA ARG A 148 11.45 -7.26 -5.39
C ARG A 148 9.97 -7.08 -5.68
N THR A 149 9.09 -7.63 -4.84
CA THR A 149 7.64 -7.65 -5.08
C THR A 149 6.85 -6.95 -3.98
N SER A 150 7.36 -6.93 -2.75
CA SER A 150 6.67 -6.41 -1.57
C SER A 150 7.24 -5.08 -1.09
N GLY A 151 6.35 -4.10 -0.84
CA GLY A 151 6.71 -2.86 -0.16
C GLY A 151 7.03 -3.07 1.32
N GLY A 152 6.29 -3.95 2.00
CA GLY A 152 6.59 -4.34 3.39
C GLY A 152 7.97 -4.95 3.54
N ALA A 153 8.43 -5.75 2.56
CA ALA A 153 9.79 -6.30 2.56
C ALA A 153 10.86 -5.21 2.45
N ARG A 154 10.64 -4.19 1.62
CA ARG A 154 11.54 -3.02 1.52
C ARG A 154 11.56 -2.24 2.83
N TRP A 155 10.41 -2.05 3.48
CA TRP A 155 10.35 -1.44 4.81
C TRP A 155 11.07 -2.27 5.88
N ASN A 156 10.92 -3.60 5.89
CA ASN A 156 11.66 -4.48 6.80
C ASN A 156 13.17 -4.32 6.64
N TYR A 157 13.64 -4.29 5.40
CA TYR A 157 15.05 -4.10 5.08
C TYR A 157 15.56 -2.73 5.54
N LEU A 158 14.83 -1.66 5.22
CA LEU A 158 15.18 -0.29 5.62
C LEU A 158 15.14 -0.10 7.14
N ALA A 159 14.24 -0.77 7.85
CA ALA A 159 14.19 -0.73 9.31
C ALA A 159 15.42 -1.41 9.94
N ALA A 160 15.82 -2.59 9.43
CA ALA A 160 17.03 -3.27 9.88
C ALA A 160 18.30 -2.45 9.58
N TRP A 161 18.40 -1.89 8.38
CA TRP A 161 19.49 -0.98 8.02
C TRP A 161 19.50 0.24 8.93
N GLY A 162 18.37 0.92 9.07
CA GLY A 162 18.23 2.13 9.86
C GLY A 162 18.65 1.92 11.30
N TRP A 163 18.26 0.79 11.91
CA TRP A 163 18.74 0.41 13.24
C TRP A 163 20.27 0.32 13.29
N GLN A 164 20.90 -0.34 12.31
CA GLN A 164 22.36 -0.47 12.28
C GLN A 164 23.05 0.89 12.10
N VAL A 165 22.56 1.76 11.21
CA VAL A 165 23.12 3.11 10.99
C VAL A 165 23.06 3.96 12.25
N VAL A 166 21.97 3.88 13.01
CA VAL A 166 21.86 4.61 14.29
C VAL A 166 22.92 4.13 15.30
N GLN A 167 23.28 2.86 15.28
CA GLN A 167 24.27 2.29 16.19
C GLN A 167 25.72 2.58 15.77
N SER A 168 26.04 2.49 14.48
CA SER A 168 27.42 2.61 13.99
C SER A 168 27.78 3.99 13.44
N GLY A 169 26.81 4.89 13.25
CA GLY A 169 26.97 6.07 12.40
C GLY A 169 26.79 5.75 10.92
N PRO A 170 26.63 6.77 10.06
CA PRO A 170 26.57 6.58 8.61
C PRO A 170 27.89 5.98 8.07
N PRO A 171 27.83 5.21 6.97
CA PRO A 171 29.02 4.65 6.32
C PRO A 171 29.98 5.73 5.80
#